data_AF-A0A8D8DBF1-F1
#
_entry.id   AF-A0A8D8DBF1-F1
#
_cell.length_a   1.000
_cell.length_b   1.000
_cell.length_c   1.000
_cell.angle_alpha   90.00
_cell.angle_beta   90.00
_cell.angle_gamma   90.00
#
_symmetry.space_group_name_H-M   'P 1'
#
loop_
_entity.id
_entity.type
_entity.pdbx_description
1 polymer ?
#
loop_
_entity_poly.entity_id
_entity_poly.type
_entity_poly.pdbx_seq_one_letter_code
_entity_poly.pdbx_strand_id
1 'polypeptide(L)'
;PAFALRKGSVAPIAQKAPVVVRKTFPEAWLWEDIVEDSFSGQKTISKKVPDTITSWIITGFSVNPVYGLGLTQQPRKLNVFLPFFVSTNLPYSVKRGEIVSIPVVIFNY
;
A
#
# COMPACT_ATOMS: atom_id res chain seq x y z
N PRO A 1 55.06 6.04 34.42
CA PRO A 1 53.68 6.34 33.99
C PRO A 1 53.42 5.79 32.58
N ALA A 2 52.61 4.73 32.47
CA ALA A 2 52.34 4.04 31.20
C ALA A 2 51.14 4.68 30.47
N PHE A 3 51.36 5.09 29.21
CA PHE A 3 50.33 5.64 28.33
C PHE A 3 49.53 4.48 27.71
N ALA A 4 48.23 4.35 28.06
CA ALA A 4 47.35 3.34 27.50
C ALA A 4 46.78 3.82 26.14
N LEU A 5 47.08 3.08 25.07
CA LEU A 5 46.50 3.28 23.74
C LEU A 5 45.02 2.87 23.74
N ARG A 6 44.13 3.84 23.59
CA ARG A 6 42.68 3.61 23.44
C ARG A 6 42.42 3.01 22.05
N LYS A 7 42.18 1.70 21.97
CA LYS A 7 41.70 1.04 20.74
C LYS A 7 40.37 1.68 20.33
N GLY A 8 40.36 2.37 19.19
CA GLY A 8 39.14 2.85 18.57
C GLY A 8 38.23 1.68 18.20
N SER A 9 37.02 1.67 18.74
CA SER A 9 35.98 0.73 18.34
C SER A 9 35.46 1.18 16.98
N VAL A 10 35.74 0.40 15.93
CA VAL A 10 35.13 0.59 14.61
C VAL A 10 33.68 0.13 14.75
N ALA A 11 32.74 1.08 14.70
CA ALA A 11 31.32 0.76 14.72
C ALA A 11 30.98 -0.18 13.55
N PRO A 12 30.17 -1.24 13.77
CA PRO A 12 29.77 -2.11 12.69
C PRO A 12 29.02 -1.29 11.64
N ILE A 13 29.44 -1.43 10.37
CA ILE A 13 28.74 -0.84 9.23
C ILE A 13 27.32 -1.42 9.27
N ALA A 14 26.33 -0.58 9.57
CA ALA A 14 24.93 -0.97 9.60
C ALA A 14 24.57 -1.61 8.25
N GLN A 15 24.27 -2.91 8.26
CA GLN A 15 23.80 -3.61 7.07
C GLN A 15 22.53 -2.91 6.60
N LYS A 16 22.60 -2.26 5.43
CA LYS A 16 21.48 -1.53 4.85
C LYS A 16 20.35 -2.53 4.62
N ALA A 17 19.23 -2.33 5.31
CA ALA A 17 18.06 -3.18 5.14
C ALA A 17 17.68 -3.28 3.65
N PRO A 18 17.26 -4.46 3.17
CA PRO A 18 16.93 -4.64 1.77
C PRO A 18 15.82 -3.66 1.35
N VAL A 19 16.03 -2.97 0.23
CA VAL A 19 15.07 -1.99 -0.29
C VAL A 19 13.86 -2.77 -0.83
N VAL A 20 12.70 -2.55 -0.22
CA VAL A 20 11.45 -3.16 -0.67
C VAL A 20 10.90 -2.34 -1.84
N VAL A 21 10.91 -2.94 -3.03
CA VAL A 21 10.33 -2.34 -4.24
C VAL A 21 8.84 -2.66 -4.30
N ARG A 22 8.02 -1.62 -4.45
CA ARG A 22 6.56 -1.71 -4.64
C ARG A 22 6.25 -2.30 -6.01
N LYS A 23 5.34 -3.26 -6.05
CA LYS A 23 5.00 -3.98 -7.30
C LYS A 23 3.50 -4.10 -7.55
N THR A 24 2.70 -3.93 -6.51
CA THR A 24 1.27 -4.23 -6.56
C THR A 24 0.45 -2.95 -6.71
N PHE A 25 0.05 -2.65 -7.94
CA PHE A 25 -0.74 -1.46 -8.31
C PHE A 25 -2.07 -1.84 -8.98
N PRO A 26 -2.98 -2.53 -8.27
CA PRO A 26 -4.31 -2.82 -8.80
C PRO A 26 -5.17 -1.54 -8.83
N GLU A 27 -6.16 -1.51 -9.73
CA GLU A 27 -7.17 -0.45 -9.76
C GLU A 27 -8.32 -0.71 -8.77
N ALA A 28 -8.63 -1.99 -8.54
CA ALA A 28 -9.64 -2.45 -7.59
C ALA A 28 -9.04 -3.44 -6.59
N TRP A 29 -9.43 -3.32 -5.33
CA TRP A 29 -8.97 -4.16 -4.22
C TRP A 29 -10.15 -4.48 -3.29
N LEU A 30 -10.03 -5.56 -2.52
CA LEU A 30 -11.05 -6.05 -1.57
C LEU A 30 -12.39 -6.43 -2.24
N TRP A 31 -12.31 -7.31 -3.24
CA TRP A 31 -13.49 -7.90 -3.88
C TRP A 31 -13.79 -9.28 -3.31
N GLU A 32 -14.49 -9.31 -2.18
CA GLU A 32 -14.75 -10.56 -1.43
C GLU A 32 -16.18 -10.56 -0.89
N ASP A 33 -16.78 -11.75 -0.84
CA ASP A 33 -18.03 -11.99 -0.12
C ASP A 33 -17.75 -12.25 1.36
N ILE A 34 -18.53 -11.62 2.23
CA ILE A 34 -18.34 -11.62 3.66
C ILE A 34 -19.66 -12.05 4.30
N VAL A 35 -19.76 -13.33 4.64
CA VAL A 35 -20.90 -13.88 5.37
C VAL A 35 -20.72 -13.63 6.86
N GLU A 36 -21.77 -13.14 7.52
CA GLU A 36 -21.83 -12.97 8.97
C GLU A 36 -22.48 -14.20 9.60
N ASP A 37 -21.70 -14.97 10.37
CA ASP A 37 -22.19 -16.15 11.08
C ASP A 37 -22.46 -15.87 12.56
N SER A 38 -22.13 -14.67 13.06
CA SER A 38 -22.28 -14.33 14.47
C SER A 38 -23.62 -13.65 14.75
N PHE A 39 -24.19 -13.93 15.92
CA PHE A 39 -25.42 -13.30 16.42
C PHE A 39 -25.27 -11.79 16.67
N SER A 40 -24.03 -11.28 16.68
CA SER A 40 -23.72 -9.88 16.98
C SER A 40 -23.95 -8.93 15.81
N GLY A 41 -24.03 -9.46 14.58
CA GLY A 41 -24.17 -8.67 13.36
C GLY A 41 -22.95 -7.81 13.01
N GLN A 42 -21.78 -8.10 13.57
CA GLN A 42 -20.54 -7.37 13.33
C GLN A 42 -19.37 -8.30 12.97
N LYS A 43 -18.69 -7.98 11.85
CA LYS A 43 -17.49 -8.68 11.40
C LYS A 43 -16.35 -7.71 11.14
N THR A 44 -15.20 -8.02 11.75
CA THR A 44 -13.95 -7.28 11.54
C THR A 44 -13.13 -7.95 10.44
N ILE A 45 -12.66 -7.17 9.47
CA ILE A 45 -11.86 -7.65 8.34
C ILE A 45 -10.46 -7.07 8.45
N SER A 46 -9.44 -7.93 8.39
CA SER A 46 -8.03 -7.53 8.35
C SER A 46 -7.42 -7.97 7.02
N LYS A 47 -7.03 -7.00 6.19
CA LYS A 47 -6.43 -7.23 4.87
C LYS A 47 -5.27 -6.27 4.65
N LYS A 48 -4.25 -6.75 3.93
CA LYS A 48 -3.11 -5.93 3.55
C LYS A 48 -3.52 -4.99 2.42
N VAL A 49 -3.30 -3.69 2.63
CA VAL A 49 -3.56 -2.64 1.65
C VAL A 49 -2.53 -2.72 0.52
N PRO A 50 -2.89 -2.44 -0.75
CA PRO A 50 -1.95 -2.43 -1.86
C PRO A 50 -0.88 -1.35 -1.72
N ASP A 51 0.21 -1.49 -2.49
CA ASP A 51 1.36 -0.56 -2.45
C ASP A 51 1.07 0.79 -3.15
N THR A 52 -0.14 0.96 -3.67
CA THR A 52 -0.57 2.18 -4.38
C THR A 52 -0.79 3.30 -3.38
N ILE A 53 -0.01 4.38 -3.50
CA ILE A 53 -0.14 5.60 -2.70
C ILE A 53 -1.31 6.39 -3.29
N THR A 54 -2.50 6.11 -2.78
CA THR A 54 -3.74 6.74 -3.23
C THR A 54 -4.77 6.73 -2.10
N SER A 55 -5.88 7.40 -2.32
CA SER A 55 -7.06 7.27 -1.49
C SER A 55 -7.98 6.19 -2.05
N TRP A 56 -8.07 5.07 -1.34
CA TRP A 56 -9.02 4.01 -1.64
C TRP A 56 -10.42 4.39 -1.18
N ILE A 57 -11.42 4.07 -1.99
CA ILE A 57 -12.83 4.23 -1.64
C ILE A 57 -13.43 2.84 -1.45
N ILE A 58 -13.82 2.54 -0.21
CA ILE A 58 -14.40 1.26 0.17
C ILE A 58 -15.92 1.42 0.15
N THR A 59 -16.57 0.58 -0.64
CA THR A 59 -18.03 0.47 -0.75
C THR A 59 -18.43 -0.99 -0.69
N GLY A 60 -19.69 -1.24 -0.34
CA GLY A 60 -20.23 -2.59 -0.26
C GLY A 60 -21.75 -2.60 -0.27
N PHE A 61 -22.29 -3.77 -0.55
CA PHE A 61 -23.71 -4.07 -0.45
C PHE A 61 -23.90 -5.35 0.37
N SER A 62 -25.06 -5.48 1.00
CA SER A 62 -25.45 -6.66 1.76
C SER A 62 -26.78 -7.20 1.28
N VAL A 63 -26.98 -8.51 1.36
CA VAL A 63 -28.23 -9.17 0.99
C VAL A 63 -28.71 -10.00 2.17
N ASN A 64 -29.93 -9.72 2.64
CA ASN A 64 -30.54 -10.43 3.75
C ASN A 64 -31.95 -10.93 3.36
N PRO A 65 -32.34 -12.18 3.69
CA PRO A 65 -33.67 -12.69 3.36
C PRO A 65 -34.84 -11.94 4.00
N VAL A 66 -34.65 -11.33 5.17
CA VAL A 66 -35.68 -10.59 5.92
C VAL A 66 -35.65 -9.11 5.59
N TYR A 67 -34.46 -8.50 5.54
CA TYR A 67 -34.28 -7.06 5.36
C TYR A 67 -33.99 -6.62 3.92
N GLY A 68 -33.80 -7.57 3.00
CA GLY A 68 -33.52 -7.29 1.59
C GLY A 68 -32.09 -6.81 1.31
N LEU A 69 -31.95 -5.96 0.27
CA LEU A 69 -30.68 -5.38 -0.17
C LEU A 69 -30.33 -4.13 0.64
N GLY A 70 -29.17 -4.14 1.29
CA GLY A 70 -28.57 -2.98 1.93
C GLY A 70 -27.42 -2.41 1.09
N LEU A 71 -27.33 -1.08 1.01
CA LEU A 71 -26.20 -0.37 0.40
C LEU A 71 -25.48 0.45 1.46
N THR A 72 -24.16 0.56 1.34
CA THR A 72 -23.37 1.44 2.19
C THR A 72 -23.76 2.90 1.92
N GLN A 73 -24.35 3.58 2.91
CA GLN A 73 -24.82 4.96 2.74
C GLN A 73 -23.68 5.97 2.55
N GLN A 74 -22.53 5.75 3.19
CA GLN A 74 -21.37 6.63 3.12
C GLN A 74 -20.13 5.80 2.80
N PRO A 75 -19.55 5.94 1.58
CA PRO A 75 -18.30 5.29 1.22
C PRO A 75 -17.19 5.64 2.21
N ARG A 76 -16.40 4.65 2.62
CA ARG A 76 -15.29 4.87 3.55
C ARG A 76 -14.02 5.17 2.75
N LYS A 77 -13.37 6.30 3.05
CA LYS A 77 -12.09 6.68 2.43
C LYS A 77 -10.92 6.17 3.28
N LEU A 78 -10.00 5.44 2.64
CA LEU A 78 -8.75 4.98 3.25
C LEU A 78 -7.58 5.63 2.51
N ASN A 79 -6.82 6.47 3.20
CA ASN A 79 -5.67 7.15 2.62
C ASN A 79 -4.38 6.36 2.85
N VAL A 80 -3.71 5.96 1.77
CA VAL A 80 -2.40 5.32 1.81
C VAL A 80 -1.36 6.35 1.43
N PHE A 81 -0.52 6.72 2.39
CA PHE A 81 0.46 7.78 2.23
C PHE A 81 1.85 7.34 2.70
N LEU A 82 2.86 7.81 1.98
CA LEU A 82 4.27 7.68 2.35
C LEU A 82 4.91 9.07 2.22
N PRO A 83 5.74 9.50 3.18
CA PRO A 83 6.36 10.84 3.14
C PRO A 83 7.40 10.97 2.02
N PHE A 84 8.04 9.87 1.63
CA PHE A 84 9.03 9.84 0.55
C PHE A 84 8.75 8.68 -0.41
N PHE A 85 8.49 8.99 -1.69
CA PHE A 85 8.23 7.96 -2.70
C PHE A 85 8.54 8.41 -4.12
N VAL A 86 8.71 7.43 -5.00
CA VAL A 86 8.89 7.60 -6.44
C VAL A 86 7.58 7.32 -7.17
N SER A 87 7.23 8.15 -8.14
CA SER A 87 6.09 7.96 -9.04
C SER A 87 6.54 7.97 -10.50
N THR A 88 5.97 7.09 -11.31
CA THR A 88 6.30 6.97 -12.74
C THR A 88 5.01 6.96 -13.54
N ASN A 89 4.89 7.86 -14.52
CA ASN A 89 3.74 7.88 -15.43
C ASN A 89 4.08 7.08 -16.69
N LEU A 90 3.68 5.81 -16.72
CA LEU A 90 3.94 4.93 -17.86
C LEU A 90 2.84 5.14 -18.92
N PRO A 91 3.21 5.29 -20.21
CA PRO A 91 2.21 5.26 -21.27
C PRO A 91 1.56 3.87 -21.34
N TYR A 92 0.30 3.83 -21.78
CA TYR A 92 -0.46 2.58 -21.90
C TYR A 92 0.24 1.53 -22.76
N SER A 93 0.92 1.96 -23.84
CA SER A 93 1.69 1.08 -24.71
C SER A 93 2.87 1.82 -25.35
N VAL A 94 3.86 1.05 -25.80
CA VAL A 94 5.06 1.52 -26.51
C VAL A 94 5.28 0.61 -27.72
N LYS A 95 5.66 1.18 -28.87
CA LYS A 95 6.03 0.38 -30.04
C LYS A 95 7.47 -0.11 -29.95
N ARG A 96 7.69 -1.36 -30.36
CA ARG A 96 9.02 -1.95 -30.42
C ARG A 96 9.89 -1.18 -31.44
N GLY A 97 11.09 -0.79 -31.03
CA GLY A 97 12.04 -0.05 -31.86
C GLY A 97 11.98 1.47 -31.67
N GLU A 98 11.04 2.00 -30.89
CA GLU A 98 10.99 3.41 -30.55
C GLU A 98 11.79 3.73 -29.27
N ILE A 99 12.33 4.95 -29.22
CA ILE A 99 12.95 5.52 -28.02
C ILE A 99 11.86 6.28 -27.27
N VAL A 100 11.55 5.85 -26.04
CA VAL A 100 10.55 6.50 -25.18
C VAL A 100 11.24 7.08 -23.95
N SER A 101 10.86 8.30 -23.59
CA SER A 101 11.29 8.93 -22.34
C SER A 101 10.21 8.74 -21.28
N ILE A 102 10.55 8.06 -20.18
CA ILE A 102 9.63 7.83 -19.06
C ILE A 102 10.00 8.80 -17.94
N PRO A 103 9.15 9.80 -17.64
CA PRO A 103 9.42 10.72 -16.54
C PRO A 103 9.27 10.00 -15.20
N VAL A 104 10.27 10.16 -14.34
CA VAL A 104 10.28 9.67 -12.97
C VAL A 104 10.23 10.87 -12.04
N VAL A 105 9.23 10.91 -11.15
CA VAL A 105 9.04 12.00 -10.19
C VAL A 105 9.31 11.49 -8.79
N ILE A 106 10.06 12.24 -8.00
CA ILE A 106 10.34 11.93 -6.59
C ILE A 106 9.58 12.93 -5.74
N PHE A 107 8.76 12.43 -4.84
CA PHE A 107 8.04 13.22 -3.86
C PHE A 107 8.73 13.10 -2.50
N ASN A 108 8.97 14.25 -1.88
CA ASN A 108 9.44 14.38 -0.51
C ASN A 108 8.54 15.43 0.18
N TYR A 109 7.72 14.98 1.11
CA TYR A 109 6.79 15.81 1.87
C TYR A 109 7.37 16.21 3.22
#